data_AF-A0AA96GMC0-F1
#
_entry.id   AF-A0AA96GMC0-F1
#
_cell.length_a   1.000
_cell.length_b   1.000
_cell.length_c   1.000
_cell.angle_alpha   90.00
_cell.angle_beta   90.00
_cell.angle_gamma   90.00
#
_symmetry.space_group_name_H-M   'P 1'
#
loop_
_entity.id
_entity.type
_entity.pdbx_description
1 polymer ?
#
loop_
_entity_poly.entity_id
_entity_poly.type
_entity_poly.pdbx_seq_one_letter_code
_entity_poly.pdbx_strand_id
1 'polypeptide(L)'
;MQLHALIQEHPTYGYLRLWALLRYREGLAINRKAVYRVLLILQWLVHQRTRTPRPRAHRLRSRTPQSDQRWAMDMTHIPCGQDG
;
A
#
# COMPACT_ATOMS: atom_id res chain seq x y z
N MET A 1 -19.71 -7.11 -16.33
CA MET A 1 -21.07 -7.31 -15.80
C MET A 1 -21.10 -8.30 -14.64
N GLN A 2 -20.63 -9.55 -14.76
CA GLN A 2 -20.70 -10.57 -13.68
C GLN A 2 -19.96 -10.22 -12.37
N LEU A 3 -18.71 -9.73 -12.44
CA LEU A 3 -17.96 -9.38 -11.22
C LEU A 3 -18.64 -8.25 -10.41
N HIS A 4 -19.27 -7.29 -11.11
CA HIS A 4 -19.97 -6.20 -10.43
C HIS A 4 -21.21 -6.71 -9.69
N ALA A 5 -21.98 -7.62 -10.31
CA ALA A 5 -23.11 -8.27 -9.65
C ALA A 5 -22.69 -9.05 -8.39
N LEU A 6 -21.58 -9.81 -8.46
CA LEU A 6 -21.05 -10.54 -7.30
C LEU A 6 -20.61 -9.61 -6.16
N ILE A 7 -20.10 -8.42 -6.47
CA ILE A 7 -19.74 -7.42 -5.45
C ILE A 7 -21.01 -6.83 -4.80
N GLN A 8 -22.06 -6.59 -5.57
CA GLN A 8 -23.34 -6.10 -5.03
C GLN A 8 -24.03 -7.15 -4.15
N GLU A 9 -23.98 -8.43 -4.55
CA GLU A 9 -24.50 -9.56 -3.77
C GLU A 9 -23.67 -9.82 -2.50
N HIS A 10 -22.35 -9.60 -2.58
CA HIS A 10 -21.41 -9.88 -1.49
C HIS A 10 -20.45 -8.71 -1.23
N PRO A 11 -20.94 -7.59 -0.65
CA PRO A 11 -20.16 -6.36 -0.49
C PRO A 11 -18.96 -6.50 0.46
N THR A 12 -18.97 -7.50 1.35
CA THR A 12 -17.88 -7.76 2.30
C THR A 12 -16.80 -8.69 1.75
N TYR A 13 -16.98 -9.24 0.54
CA TYR A 13 -16.05 -10.23 0.01
C TYR A 13 -14.80 -9.59 -0.57
N GLY A 14 -13.65 -10.05 -0.09
CA GLY A 14 -12.36 -9.73 -0.70
C GLY A 14 -12.20 -10.43 -2.07
N TYR A 15 -11.23 -9.96 -2.85
CA TYR A 15 -10.97 -10.44 -4.21
C TYR A 15 -10.75 -11.97 -4.32
N LEU A 16 -10.21 -12.62 -3.28
CA LEU A 16 -10.01 -14.07 -3.24
C LEU A 16 -11.33 -14.84 -3.22
N ARG A 17 -12.33 -14.37 -2.46
CA ARG A 17 -13.66 -14.98 -2.43
C ARG A 17 -14.40 -14.73 -3.73
N LEU A 18 -14.33 -13.52 -4.27
CA LEU A 18 -14.89 -13.20 -5.59
C LEU A 18 -14.28 -14.07 -6.69
N TRP A 19 -12.96 -14.29 -6.67
CA TRP A 19 -12.30 -15.21 -7.58
C TRP A 19 -12.78 -16.66 -7.42
N ALA A 20 -12.97 -17.14 -6.20
CA ALA A 20 -13.49 -18.49 -5.96
C ALA A 20 -14.91 -18.65 -6.52
N LEU A 21 -15.78 -17.66 -6.36
CA LEU A 21 -17.12 -17.68 -6.96
C LEU A 21 -17.06 -17.71 -8.49
N LEU A 22 -16.23 -16.86 -9.09
CA LEU A 22 -16.02 -16.88 -10.54
C LEU A 22 -15.47 -18.23 -11.04
N ARG A 23 -14.57 -18.87 -10.27
CA ARG A 23 -13.94 -20.12 -10.69
C ARG A 23 -14.84 -21.33 -10.52
N TYR A 24 -15.54 -21.43 -9.39
CA TYR A 24 -16.25 -22.65 -8.99
C TYR A 24 -17.76 -22.58 -9.19
N ARG A 25 -18.39 -21.40 -9.10
CA ARG A 25 -19.82 -21.25 -9.44
C ARG A 25 -20.02 -20.99 -10.93
N GLU A 26 -19.27 -20.04 -11.48
CA GLU A 26 -19.42 -19.62 -12.89
C GLU A 26 -18.55 -20.44 -13.87
N GLY A 27 -17.66 -21.31 -13.35
CA GLY A 27 -16.78 -22.15 -14.17
C GLY A 27 -15.67 -21.39 -14.92
N LEU A 28 -15.47 -20.10 -14.64
CA LEU A 28 -14.54 -19.25 -15.40
C LEU A 28 -13.08 -19.53 -15.01
N ALA A 29 -12.24 -19.82 -15.99
CA ALA A 29 -10.80 -20.03 -15.81
C ALA A 29 -10.02 -18.71 -15.69
N ILE A 30 -10.34 -17.89 -14.69
CA ILE A 30 -9.72 -16.59 -14.48
C ILE A 30 -8.60 -16.70 -13.44
N ASN A 31 -7.46 -16.05 -13.71
CA ASN A 31 -6.38 -15.93 -12.75
C ASN A 31 -6.75 -14.96 -11.60
N ARG A 32 -6.44 -15.34 -10.36
CA ARG A 32 -6.57 -14.47 -9.16
C ARG A 32 -5.99 -13.07 -9.37
N LYS A 33 -4.85 -12.96 -10.06
CA LYS A 33 -4.19 -11.69 -10.36
C LYS A 33 -5.03 -10.78 -11.26
N ALA A 34 -5.78 -11.35 -12.20
CA ALA A 34 -6.65 -10.58 -13.09
C ALA A 34 -7.81 -9.95 -12.30
N VAL A 35 -8.48 -10.74 -11.44
CA VAL A 35 -9.54 -10.25 -10.55
C VAL A 35 -9.03 -9.11 -9.66
N TYR A 36 -7.87 -9.31 -9.03
CA TYR A 36 -7.23 -8.28 -8.20
C TYR A 36 -6.95 -6.99 -8.99
N ARG A 37 -6.36 -7.09 -10.20
CA ARG A 37 -6.04 -5.91 -11.03
C ARG A 37 -7.29 -5.14 -11.46
N VAL A 38 -8.37 -5.83 -11.81
CA VAL A 38 -9.65 -5.20 -12.16
C VAL A 38 -10.22 -4.44 -10.96
N LEU A 39 -10.29 -5.08 -9.79
CA LEU A 39 -10.74 -4.44 -8.55
C LEU A 39 -9.87 -3.23 -8.15
N LEU A 40 -8.56 -3.31 -8.37
CA LEU A 40 -7.62 -2.22 -8.09
C LEU A 40 -7.85 -1.02 -9.00
N ILE A 41 -7.95 -1.24 -10.32
CA ILE A 41 -8.14 -0.17 -11.31
C ILE A 41 -9.49 0.51 -11.12
N LEU A 42 -10.53 -0.27 -10.81
CA LEU A 42 -11.89 0.24 -10.60
C LEU A 42 -12.11 0.80 -9.19
N GLN A 43 -11.09 0.79 -8.33
CA GLN A 43 -11.19 1.26 -6.94
C GLN A 43 -12.34 0.56 -6.17
N TRP A 44 -12.44 -0.75 -6.32
CA TRP A 44 -13.46 -1.58 -5.66
C TRP A 44 -12.91 -2.41 -4.50
N LEU A 45 -11.61 -2.27 -4.18
CA LEU A 45 -11.04 -2.87 -2.98
C LEU A 45 -11.51 -2.10 -1.74
N VAL A 46 -11.88 -2.84 -0.69
CA VAL A 46 -12.33 -2.28 0.61
C VAL A 46 -11.26 -1.38 1.24
N HIS A 47 -10.00 -1.83 1.22
CA HIS A 47 -8.87 -1.03 1.71
C HIS A 47 -8.17 -0.37 0.53
N GLN A 48 -8.34 0.95 0.43
CA GLN A 48 -7.61 1.78 -0.51
C GLN A 48 -6.53 2.53 0.25
N ARG A 49 -5.28 2.10 0.06
CA ARG A 49 -4.16 2.84 0.66
C ARG A 49 -3.93 4.08 -0.20
N THR A 50 -4.27 5.25 0.32
CA THR A 50 -3.94 6.51 -0.33
C THR A 50 -2.42 6.58 -0.48
N ARG A 51 -1.93 6.54 -1.72
CA ARG A 51 -0.52 6.81 -2.02
C ARG A 51 -0.31 8.32 -1.92
N THR A 52 -0.12 8.80 -0.70
CA THR A 52 0.36 10.18 -0.50
C THR A 52 1.80 10.26 -1.01
N PRO A 53 2.12 11.18 -1.93
CA PRO A 53 3.50 11.44 -2.29
C PRO A 53 4.28 11.80 -1.02
N ARG A 54 5.30 11.01 -0.70
CA ARG A 54 6.27 11.33 0.35
C ARG A 54 7.58 11.67 -0.35
N PRO A 55 7.70 12.86 -0.97
CA PRO A 55 8.94 13.25 -1.62
C PRO A 55 10.05 13.22 -0.56
N ARG A 56 11.16 12.55 -0.88
CA ARG A 56 12.33 12.64 -0.03
C ARG A 56 12.85 14.07 -0.10
N ALA A 57 13.12 14.67 1.06
CA ALA A 57 13.79 15.96 1.12
C ALA A 57 15.09 15.90 0.31
N HIS A 58 15.35 16.92 -0.49
CA HIS A 58 16.57 17.00 -1.29
C HIS A 58 17.77 17.10 -0.33
N ARG A 59 18.58 16.03 -0.25
CA ARG A 59 19.73 15.99 0.66
C ARG A 59 20.87 16.80 0.06
N LEU A 60 21.24 17.90 0.70
CA LEU A 60 22.49 18.59 0.42
C LEU A 60 23.65 17.83 1.06
N ARG A 61 24.79 17.72 0.37
CA ARG A 61 26.01 17.18 0.98
C ARG A 61 26.51 18.16 2.03
N SER A 62 26.93 17.63 3.18
CA SER A 62 27.74 18.38 4.11
C SER A 62 29.11 18.65 3.46
N ARG A 63 29.42 19.90 3.16
CA ARG A 63 30.73 20.34 2.65
C ARG A 63 31.31 21.35 3.64
N THR A 64 32.61 21.21 3.92
CA THR A 64 33.40 22.14 4.72
C THR A 64 34.77 22.33 4.05
N PRO A 65 35.32 23.55 4.02
CA PRO A 65 36.61 23.81 3.39
C PRO A 65 37.80 23.30 4.23
N GLN A 66 37.63 23.11 5.55
CA GLN A 66 38.69 22.61 6.44
C GLN A 66 38.13 21.61 7.47
N SER A 67 39.03 20.87 8.11
CA SER A 67 38.70 20.02 9.27
C SER A 67 38.17 20.89 10.41
N ASP A 68 37.31 20.32 11.26
CA ASP A 68 36.88 20.95 12.53
C ASP A 68 36.15 22.30 12.38
N GLN A 69 35.42 22.49 11.28
CA GLN A 69 34.55 23.66 11.09
C GLN A 69 33.06 23.32 11.10
N ARG A 70 32.70 22.03 10.97
CA ARG A 70 31.32 21.59 10.93
C ARG A 70 31.15 20.27 11.65
N TRP A 71 30.37 20.29 12.73
CA TRP A 71 29.89 19.12 13.43
C TRP A 71 28.39 18.99 13.23
N ALA A 72 27.90 17.76 13.11
CA ALA A 72 26.48 17.44 13.10
C ALA A 72 26.28 16.25 14.04
N MET A 73 25.26 16.33 14.89
CA MET A 73 24.82 15.22 15.73
C MET A 73 23.46 14.79 15.22
N ASP A 74 23.30 13.51 14.89
CA ASP A 74 22.00 12.92 14.63
C ASP A 74 21.53 12.14 15.87
N MET A 75 20.35 12.48 16.37
CA MET A 75 19.71 11.71 17.42
C MET A 75 18.76 10.72 16.75
N THR A 76 19.00 9.43 16.97
CA THR A 76 18.03 8.38 16.64
C THR A 76 17.21 8.16 17.90
N HIS A 77 15.89 8.35 17.82
CA HIS A 77 14.94 8.36 18.93
C HIS A 77 15.33 7.42 20.09
N ILE A 78 15.54 7.99 21.28
CA ILE A 78 15.81 7.21 22.49
C ILE A 78 14.45 6.95 23.15
N PRO A 79 14.02 5.70 23.32
CA PRO A 79 12.81 5.40 24.07
C PRO A 79 13.06 5.70 25.54
N CYS A 80 12.77 6.92 25.94
CA CYS A 80 12.57 7.29 27.33
C CYS A 80 11.32 6.55 27.80
N GLY A 81 11.43 5.71 28.82
CA GLY A 81 10.29 5.01 29.40
C GLY A 81 9.27 5.98 30.02
N GLN A 82 8.47 5.54 30.98
CA GLN A 82 7.54 6.45 31.67
C GLN A 82 8.24 7.62 32.39
N ASP A 83 9.52 7.49 32.74
CA ASP A 83 10.24 8.45 33.59
C ASP A 83 11.51 9.08 32.95
N GLY A 84 11.85 8.79 31.69
CA GLY A 84 13.07 9.30 31.04
C GLY A 84 14.16 8.26 30.79
#